data_AF-A0A151B8J5-F1
#
_entry.id   AF-A0A151B8J5-F1
#
_cell.length_a   1.000
_cell.length_b   1.000
_cell.length_c   1.000
_cell.angle_alpha   90.00
_cell.angle_beta   90.00
_cell.angle_gamma   90.00
#
_symmetry.space_group_name_H-M   'P 1'
#
loop_
_entity.id
_entity.type
_entity.pdbx_description
1 polymer ?
#
loop_
_entity_poly.entity_id
_entity_poly.type
_entity_poly.pdbx_seq_one_letter_code
_entity_poly.pdbx_strand_id
1 'polypeptide(L)'
;CPVKLPNEFDYGLSQRKAIYLPFEEAVPKRYLIDPENCLKLTKNVCEVCKKVCKADAIDFEMKEETVKVTADAIIIATGIEAFDARLKENYGYGRYKNVVISPQIERMIVPTGPTKGKIIRPGDGKEPKRFAFILCVGSRDEQVGNLYCSRVCCMYAIKEASFLKRRDPSRSIYLFYTDIRAFGKGFEEYYNEAQKVGVKFIRGRVAEIKENPETGNLTVKAENTLTGEIVELEFDLIVLAVGLVANPGSTVIKECLKLPVDSYGFFTEAHPKLKPVETILDGVFICGCAAGPKDIPDSVAQAGAAAAKTMNLLAREAVETDPIRVYVDDALCDGCGECLEACPLKAISLKESKAAVNPLLCKGCGSCVGSCSKGALNLANYTDAQLEAMIKAAVERSFAKPLLLVFIDDWAAYHVSDFAGLNRLSYPPNLLFIRVPSTCRVHHRLILKALSMGVDGVFLADTEFASAPYIDESMKETDKAVGKAREALAKLGLDPERVTFLRYVSTQAPRFAMTMRKFAESMKGKTLSDEDRVKIKEFLGGI
;
A
#
# COMPACT_ATOMS: atom_id res chain seq x y z
N CYS A 1 -3.36 23.25 -35.01
CA CYS A 1 -4.35 23.21 -33.90
C CYS A 1 -4.32 24.53 -33.13
N PRO A 2 -5.47 25.20 -32.94
CA PRO A 2 -5.54 26.51 -32.28
C PRO A 2 -5.42 26.44 -30.75
N VAL A 3 -5.80 25.32 -30.14
CA VAL A 3 -5.77 25.12 -28.67
C VAL A 3 -4.33 25.08 -28.16
N LYS A 4 -4.06 25.71 -27.01
CA LYS A 4 -2.78 25.67 -26.30
C LYS A 4 -3.03 25.22 -24.87
N LEU A 5 -2.31 24.20 -24.42
CA LEU A 5 -2.43 23.60 -23.09
C LEU A 5 -1.03 23.49 -22.47
N PRO A 6 -0.87 23.54 -21.14
CA PRO A 6 0.39 23.16 -20.51
C PRO A 6 0.80 21.75 -20.92
N ASN A 7 2.08 21.53 -21.24
CA ASN A 7 2.59 20.20 -21.54
C ASN A 7 2.97 19.46 -20.25
N GLU A 8 2.30 18.36 -19.96
CA GLU A 8 2.47 17.53 -18.77
C GLU A 8 3.85 16.85 -18.76
N PHE A 9 4.32 16.38 -19.93
CA PHE A 9 5.65 15.77 -20.06
C PHE A 9 6.78 16.76 -19.73
N ASP A 10 6.55 18.05 -19.98
CA ASP A 10 7.48 19.12 -19.66
C ASP A 10 7.17 19.81 -18.32
N TYR A 11 6.30 19.23 -17.48
CA TYR A 11 5.90 19.79 -16.19
C TYR A 11 5.46 21.27 -16.28
N GLY A 12 4.72 21.61 -17.34
CA GLY A 12 4.17 22.94 -17.59
C GLY A 12 5.18 23.98 -18.10
N LEU A 13 6.44 23.61 -18.36
CA LEU A 13 7.45 24.54 -18.89
C LEU A 13 7.20 24.95 -20.35
N SER A 14 6.44 24.15 -21.08
CA SER A 14 6.03 24.43 -22.46
C SER A 14 4.52 24.26 -22.63
N GLN A 15 4.04 24.66 -23.80
CA GLN A 15 2.66 24.43 -24.20
C GLN A 15 2.60 23.36 -25.28
N ARG A 16 1.70 22.40 -25.12
CA ARG A 16 1.29 21.47 -26.17
C ARG A 16 -0.01 21.93 -26.84
N LYS A 17 -0.38 21.24 -27.91
CA LYS A 17 -1.67 21.40 -28.60
C LYS A 17 -2.63 20.30 -28.13
N ALA A 18 -3.93 20.44 -28.43
CA ALA A 18 -4.90 19.37 -28.17
C ALA A 18 -4.60 18.10 -29.01
N ILE A 19 -4.04 18.25 -30.22
CA ILE A 19 -3.44 17.13 -30.97
C ILE A 19 -1.93 17.19 -30.79
N TYR A 20 -1.33 16.16 -30.21
CA TYR A 20 0.06 16.20 -29.76
C TYR A 20 0.76 14.85 -29.86
N LEU A 21 2.08 14.88 -29.82
CA LEU A 21 2.94 13.73 -29.58
C LEU A 21 3.47 13.89 -28.14
N PRO A 22 3.43 12.87 -27.26
CA PRO A 22 3.87 13.02 -25.88
C PRO A 22 5.30 13.57 -25.73
N PHE A 23 6.23 13.03 -26.53
CA PHE A 23 7.61 13.49 -26.67
C PHE A 23 8.21 13.01 -28.01
N GLU A 24 9.34 13.56 -28.42
CA GLU A 24 9.90 13.37 -29.77
C GLU A 24 10.23 11.90 -30.12
N GLU A 25 10.70 11.14 -29.13
CA GLU A 25 11.04 9.72 -29.23
C GLU A 25 9.93 8.77 -28.76
N ALA A 26 8.67 9.23 -28.64
CA ALA A 26 7.57 8.40 -28.16
C ALA A 26 7.40 7.11 -28.98
N VAL A 27 7.14 6.00 -28.30
CA VAL A 27 6.88 4.68 -28.88
C VAL A 27 5.53 4.15 -28.37
N PRO A 28 4.57 3.82 -29.26
CA PRO A 28 4.61 4.02 -30.70
C PRO A 28 4.65 5.51 -31.08
N LYS A 29 5.32 5.84 -32.19
CA LYS A 29 5.45 7.24 -32.67
C LYS A 29 4.14 7.71 -33.34
N ARG A 30 3.10 7.89 -32.53
CA ARG A 30 1.73 8.24 -32.94
C ARG A 30 1.24 9.48 -32.19
N TYR A 31 0.49 10.32 -32.89
CA TYR A 31 -0.18 11.46 -32.30
C TYR A 31 -1.44 11.02 -31.55
N LEU A 32 -1.76 11.76 -30.51
CA LEU A 32 -2.96 11.63 -29.70
C LEU A 32 -3.80 12.91 -29.83
N ILE A 33 -5.11 12.78 -29.71
CA ILE A 33 -6.04 13.91 -29.55
C ILE A 33 -6.58 13.86 -28.13
N ASP A 34 -6.36 14.93 -27.39
CA ASP A 34 -6.95 15.18 -26.07
C ASP A 34 -8.45 15.46 -26.22
N PRO A 35 -9.33 14.55 -25.79
CA PRO A 35 -10.77 14.67 -26.03
C PRO A 35 -11.40 15.81 -25.22
N GLU A 36 -10.87 16.09 -24.03
CA GLU A 36 -11.41 17.11 -23.12
C GLU A 36 -11.17 18.53 -23.63
N ASN A 37 -10.11 18.74 -24.42
CA ASN A 37 -9.70 20.06 -24.88
C ASN A 37 -9.83 20.26 -26.40
N CYS A 38 -10.17 19.22 -27.15
CA CYS A 38 -10.35 19.32 -28.61
C CYS A 38 -11.65 20.04 -28.97
N LEU A 39 -11.56 21.14 -29.73
CA LEU A 39 -12.74 21.94 -30.16
C LEU A 39 -13.69 21.19 -31.09
N LYS A 40 -13.24 20.13 -31.79
CA LYS A 40 -14.13 19.26 -32.56
C LYS A 40 -14.98 18.40 -31.65
N LEU A 41 -14.34 17.72 -30.70
CA LEU A 41 -14.99 16.74 -29.83
C LEU A 41 -15.88 17.41 -28.78
N THR A 42 -15.48 18.58 -28.29
CA THR A 42 -16.24 19.32 -27.26
C THR A 42 -17.31 20.25 -27.82
N LYS A 43 -17.04 20.92 -28.94
CA LYS A 43 -17.90 22.01 -29.48
C LYS A 43 -18.33 21.80 -30.92
N ASN A 44 -17.83 20.77 -31.60
CA ASN A 44 -18.10 20.49 -33.01
C ASN A 44 -17.78 21.62 -34.00
N VAL A 45 -16.74 22.43 -33.75
CA VAL A 45 -16.44 23.65 -34.56
C VAL A 45 -15.09 23.65 -35.31
N CYS A 46 -14.23 22.64 -35.17
CA CYS A 46 -12.87 22.70 -35.73
C CYS A 46 -12.46 21.38 -36.39
N GLU A 47 -11.91 21.41 -37.61
CA GLU A 47 -11.39 20.20 -38.29
C GLU A 47 -10.04 20.44 -38.98
N VAL A 48 -9.34 21.51 -38.57
CA VAL A 48 -8.11 21.96 -39.23
C VAL A 48 -7.05 20.87 -39.28
N CYS A 49 -6.89 20.07 -38.21
CA CYS A 49 -5.93 18.97 -38.19
C CYS A 49 -6.26 17.87 -39.22
N LYS A 50 -7.54 17.53 -39.41
CA LYS A 50 -7.96 16.55 -40.41
C LYS A 50 -7.65 17.02 -41.83
N LYS A 51 -7.97 18.29 -42.14
CA LYS A 51 -7.71 18.89 -43.46
C LYS A 51 -6.23 18.92 -43.87
N VAL A 52 -5.31 19.01 -42.91
CA VAL A 52 -3.85 19.04 -43.19
C VAL A 52 -3.18 17.67 -43.10
N CYS A 53 -3.89 16.65 -42.61
CA CYS A 53 -3.33 15.31 -42.44
C CYS A 53 -3.29 14.56 -43.78
N LYS A 54 -2.10 14.48 -44.38
CA LYS A 54 -1.92 13.77 -45.67
C LYS A 54 -2.23 12.27 -45.62
N ALA A 55 -2.10 11.66 -44.44
CA ALA A 55 -2.37 10.24 -44.23
C ALA A 55 -3.84 9.92 -43.97
N ASP A 56 -4.69 10.95 -43.87
CA ASP A 56 -6.11 10.85 -43.50
C ASP A 56 -6.38 9.98 -42.25
N ALA A 57 -5.45 10.01 -41.29
CA ALA A 57 -5.46 9.14 -40.12
C ALA A 57 -6.35 9.67 -38.97
N ILE A 58 -6.96 10.85 -39.11
CA ILE A 58 -7.72 11.50 -38.04
C ILE A 58 -9.19 11.11 -38.15
N ASP A 59 -9.61 10.29 -37.20
CA ASP A 59 -11.00 9.91 -36.98
C ASP A 59 -11.51 10.50 -35.66
N PHE A 60 -12.54 11.35 -35.74
CA PHE A 60 -13.18 11.96 -34.58
C PHE A 60 -14.31 11.08 -34.01
N GLU A 61 -14.76 10.06 -34.76
CA GLU A 61 -15.79 9.12 -34.34
C GLU A 61 -15.20 7.85 -33.69
N MET A 62 -13.87 7.78 -33.59
CA MET A 62 -13.16 6.70 -32.91
C MET A 62 -13.63 6.61 -31.45
N LYS A 63 -14.07 5.41 -31.04
CA LYS A 63 -14.57 5.14 -29.68
C LYS A 63 -13.60 4.24 -28.94
N GLU A 64 -13.66 4.33 -27.61
CA GLU A 64 -12.98 3.39 -26.73
C GLU A 64 -13.45 1.96 -27.03
N GLU A 65 -12.48 1.05 -27.15
CA GLU A 65 -12.74 -0.37 -27.36
C GLU A 65 -12.34 -1.14 -26.10
N THR A 66 -13.27 -1.94 -25.58
CA THR A 66 -12.95 -2.88 -24.50
C THR A 66 -12.45 -4.18 -25.10
N VAL A 67 -11.15 -4.44 -25.00
CA VAL A 67 -10.53 -5.68 -25.44
C VAL A 67 -10.47 -6.67 -24.28
N LYS A 68 -10.97 -7.89 -24.48
CA LYS A 68 -10.83 -8.98 -23.49
C LYS A 68 -9.54 -9.73 -23.76
N VAL A 69 -8.64 -9.74 -22.79
CA VAL A 69 -7.38 -10.50 -22.83
C VAL A 69 -7.41 -11.52 -21.71
N THR A 70 -7.24 -12.80 -22.06
CA THR A 70 -7.00 -13.86 -21.09
C THR A 70 -5.51 -13.93 -20.82
N ALA A 71 -5.11 -13.81 -19.55
CA ALA A 71 -3.73 -13.89 -19.12
C ALA A 71 -3.63 -14.72 -17.83
N ASP A 72 -2.61 -15.57 -17.76
CA ASP A 72 -2.36 -16.43 -16.60
C ASP A 72 -1.57 -15.70 -15.50
N ALA A 73 -0.94 -14.57 -15.83
CA ALA A 73 -0.18 -13.76 -14.90
C ALA A 73 -0.27 -12.26 -15.23
N ILE A 74 -0.17 -11.43 -14.18
CA ILE A 74 -0.19 -9.97 -14.26
C ILE A 74 1.05 -9.42 -13.57
N ILE A 75 1.76 -8.50 -14.20
CA ILE A 75 2.89 -7.76 -13.60
C ILE A 75 2.53 -6.29 -13.50
N ILE A 76 2.52 -5.75 -12.28
CA ILE A 76 2.21 -4.35 -12.00
C ILE A 76 3.51 -3.55 -11.97
N ALA A 77 3.64 -2.66 -12.96
CA ALA A 77 4.81 -1.78 -13.15
C ALA A 77 4.38 -0.32 -13.38
N THR A 78 3.32 0.13 -12.70
CA THR A 78 2.68 1.45 -12.90
C THR A 78 3.48 2.65 -12.40
N GLY A 79 4.64 2.43 -11.79
CA GLY A 79 5.58 3.50 -11.45
C GLY A 79 5.11 4.39 -10.29
N ILE A 80 5.44 5.68 -10.39
CA ILE A 80 5.25 6.73 -9.38
C ILE A 80 4.79 8.03 -10.01
N GLU A 81 4.39 8.98 -9.18
CA GLU A 81 4.27 10.39 -9.51
C GLU A 81 5.24 11.25 -8.69
N ALA A 82 5.53 12.45 -9.17
CA ALA A 82 6.29 13.43 -8.40
C ALA A 82 5.40 14.08 -7.33
N PHE A 83 5.95 14.29 -6.13
CA PHE A 83 5.24 15.00 -5.07
C PHE A 83 4.86 16.43 -5.50
N ASP A 84 3.62 16.82 -5.20
CA ASP A 84 3.14 18.17 -5.44
C ASP A 84 3.72 19.16 -4.42
N ALA A 85 4.76 19.89 -4.84
CA ALA A 85 5.45 20.86 -3.99
C ALA A 85 4.56 22.04 -3.54
N ARG A 86 3.36 22.26 -4.11
CA ARG A 86 2.41 23.28 -3.63
C ARG A 86 1.94 23.00 -2.21
N LEU A 87 1.91 21.72 -1.80
CA LEU A 87 1.57 21.30 -0.44
C LEU A 87 2.61 21.74 0.60
N LYS A 88 3.80 22.20 0.15
CA LYS A 88 4.86 22.75 1.01
C LYS A 88 4.94 24.26 0.85
N GLU A 89 3.91 24.97 1.33
CA GLU A 89 3.68 26.40 1.09
C GLU A 89 4.87 27.30 1.45
N ASN A 90 5.64 26.96 2.49
CA ASN A 90 6.80 27.72 2.94
C ASN A 90 7.95 27.77 1.91
N TYR A 91 7.92 26.91 0.88
CA TYR A 91 8.87 26.93 -0.23
C TYR A 91 8.36 27.67 -1.47
N GLY A 92 7.09 28.10 -1.48
CA GLY A 92 6.57 29.03 -2.49
C GLY A 92 6.48 28.51 -3.92
N TYR A 93 6.50 27.19 -4.14
CA TYR A 93 6.26 26.62 -5.46
C TYR A 93 4.86 26.97 -5.97
N GLY A 94 4.75 27.40 -7.24
CA GLY A 94 3.51 27.92 -7.83
C GLY A 94 3.20 29.39 -7.49
N ARG A 95 3.81 29.93 -6.42
CA ARG A 95 3.73 31.37 -6.07
C ARG A 95 4.91 32.15 -6.67
N TYR A 96 6.13 31.66 -6.45
CA TYR A 96 7.35 32.26 -6.94
C TYR A 96 7.77 31.61 -8.25
N LYS A 97 7.91 32.41 -9.32
CA LYS A 97 8.18 31.88 -10.66
C LYS A 97 9.56 31.22 -10.78
N ASN A 98 10.51 31.64 -9.95
CA ASN A 98 11.89 31.12 -9.95
C ASN A 98 12.11 29.97 -8.96
N VAL A 99 11.03 29.43 -8.37
CA VAL A 99 11.05 28.16 -7.64
C VAL A 99 10.52 27.07 -8.58
N VAL A 100 11.36 26.10 -8.89
CA VAL A 100 11.05 24.97 -9.77
C VAL A 100 11.22 23.65 -9.05
N ILE A 101 10.62 22.58 -9.56
CA ILE A 101 10.86 21.21 -9.06
C ILE A 101 11.96 20.52 -9.88
N SER A 102 12.64 19.52 -9.30
CA SER A 102 13.74 18.82 -9.99
C SER A 102 13.36 18.25 -11.37
N PRO A 103 12.16 17.67 -11.63
CA PRO A 103 11.81 17.25 -12.98
C PRO A 103 11.79 18.40 -14.00
N GLN A 104 11.43 19.63 -13.60
CA GLN A 104 11.50 20.79 -14.49
C GLN A 104 12.95 21.10 -14.87
N ILE A 105 13.91 20.94 -13.94
CA ILE A 105 15.34 21.09 -14.25
C ILE A 105 15.82 20.00 -15.21
N GLU A 106 15.42 18.75 -15.01
CA GLU A 106 15.71 17.68 -15.96
C GLU A 106 15.23 18.03 -17.37
N ARG A 107 13.98 18.52 -17.49
CA ARG A 107 13.43 18.95 -18.79
C ARG A 107 14.22 20.12 -19.38
N MET A 108 14.68 21.08 -18.57
CA MET A 108 15.52 22.18 -19.07
C MET A 108 16.93 21.75 -19.49
N ILE A 109 17.48 20.72 -18.84
CA ILE A 109 18.83 20.20 -19.12
C ILE A 109 18.85 19.44 -20.46
N VAL A 110 17.79 18.69 -20.77
CA VAL A 110 17.73 17.83 -21.95
C VAL A 110 17.68 18.64 -23.26
N PRO A 111 18.50 18.31 -24.29
CA PRO A 111 18.50 19.03 -25.57
C PRO A 111 17.18 18.99 -26.34
N THR A 112 16.41 17.91 -26.23
CA THR A 112 15.04 17.77 -26.80
C THR A 112 13.97 18.34 -25.86
N GLY A 113 14.38 18.95 -24.75
CA GLY A 113 13.51 19.62 -23.80
C GLY A 113 13.04 21.00 -24.28
N PRO A 114 12.11 21.61 -23.53
CA PRO A 114 11.41 22.83 -23.94
C PRO A 114 12.33 24.05 -24.09
N THR A 115 13.45 24.07 -23.38
CA THR A 115 14.45 25.15 -23.44
C THR A 115 15.69 24.77 -24.25
N LYS A 116 15.67 23.61 -24.94
CA LYS A 116 16.77 23.10 -25.78
C LYS A 116 18.11 23.04 -25.04
N GLY A 117 18.09 22.57 -23.79
CA GLY A 117 19.28 22.47 -22.95
C GLY A 117 19.75 23.80 -22.34
N LYS A 118 18.99 24.90 -22.47
CA LYS A 118 19.30 26.18 -21.81
C LYS A 118 18.60 26.26 -20.46
N ILE A 119 19.34 26.67 -19.44
CA ILE A 119 18.79 26.87 -18.10
C ILE A 119 18.36 28.32 -17.99
N ILE A 120 17.07 28.54 -17.76
CA ILE A 120 16.48 29.88 -17.68
C ILE A 120 15.62 30.00 -16.43
N ARG A 121 15.56 31.20 -15.89
CA ARG A 121 14.59 31.61 -14.88
C ARG A 121 13.20 31.67 -15.53
N PRO A 122 12.19 30.93 -15.04
CA PRO A 122 10.85 31.01 -15.62
C PRO A 122 10.20 32.40 -15.47
N GLY A 123 10.64 33.18 -14.47
CA GLY A 123 10.08 34.51 -14.21
C GLY A 123 10.42 35.57 -15.26
N ASP A 124 11.65 35.57 -15.77
CA ASP A 124 12.18 36.63 -16.64
C ASP A 124 13.02 36.12 -17.82
N GLY A 125 13.22 34.81 -17.96
CA GLY A 125 13.97 34.18 -19.04
C GLY A 125 15.49 34.32 -18.95
N LYS A 126 16.03 34.96 -17.90
CA LYS A 126 17.48 35.15 -17.75
C LYS A 126 18.18 33.87 -17.33
N GLU A 127 19.47 33.76 -17.63
CA GLU A 127 20.29 32.63 -17.18
C GLU A 127 20.65 32.78 -15.69
N PRO A 128 20.27 31.82 -14.82
CA PRO A 128 20.63 31.86 -13.41
C PRO A 128 22.11 31.47 -13.20
N LYS A 129 22.78 32.16 -12.26
CA LYS A 129 24.17 31.90 -11.85
C LYS A 129 24.25 31.32 -10.44
N ARG A 130 23.28 31.59 -9.58
CA ARG A 130 23.20 31.09 -8.20
C ARG A 130 22.00 30.17 -8.02
N PHE A 131 22.26 28.93 -7.61
CA PHE A 131 21.26 27.88 -7.45
C PHE A 131 21.22 27.36 -6.02
N ALA A 132 20.02 27.14 -5.49
CA ALA A 132 19.79 26.37 -4.28
C ALA A 132 18.97 25.13 -4.60
N PHE A 133 19.47 23.96 -4.23
CA PHE A 133 18.74 22.70 -4.23
C PHE A 133 18.26 22.41 -2.81
N ILE A 134 16.96 22.20 -2.64
CA ILE A 134 16.36 21.88 -1.34
C ILE A 134 15.98 20.40 -1.37
N LEU A 135 16.62 19.59 -0.52
CA LEU A 135 16.36 18.15 -0.44
C LEU A 135 15.16 17.85 0.46
N CYS A 136 14.66 16.61 0.34
CA CYS A 136 13.55 16.08 1.15
C CYS A 136 12.23 16.86 1.01
N VAL A 137 11.96 17.50 -0.13
CA VAL A 137 10.67 18.18 -0.34
C VAL A 137 9.57 17.14 -0.52
N GLY A 138 8.63 17.05 0.43
CA GLY A 138 7.58 16.05 0.41
C GLY A 138 8.01 14.64 0.85
N SER A 139 9.14 14.51 1.53
CA SER A 139 9.63 13.24 2.09
C SER A 139 10.30 13.46 3.43
N ARG A 140 10.24 12.48 4.33
CA ARG A 140 10.69 12.63 5.73
C ARG A 140 10.06 13.87 6.37
N ASP A 141 8.78 14.10 6.07
CA ASP A 141 8.06 15.32 6.41
C ASP A 141 6.66 14.98 6.95
N GLU A 142 6.50 15.11 8.27
CA GLU A 142 5.23 14.85 8.96
C GLU A 142 4.13 15.84 8.54
N GLN A 143 4.50 17.08 8.20
CA GLN A 143 3.53 18.13 7.81
C GLN A 143 2.73 17.78 6.55
N VAL A 144 3.29 16.92 5.69
CA VAL A 144 2.66 16.47 4.45
C VAL A 144 2.31 14.98 4.46
N GLY A 145 2.38 14.32 5.63
CA GLY A 145 2.05 12.91 5.82
C GLY A 145 3.05 11.90 5.27
N ASN A 146 4.18 12.35 4.69
CA ASN A 146 5.15 11.48 4.02
C ASN A 146 6.39 11.26 4.91
N LEU A 147 6.33 10.28 5.81
CA LEU A 147 7.43 9.99 6.75
C LEU A 147 8.57 9.18 6.13
N TYR A 148 8.35 8.55 4.97
CA TYR A 148 9.36 7.75 4.28
C TYR A 148 10.38 8.62 3.52
N CYS A 149 11.49 7.99 3.12
CA CYS A 149 12.48 8.60 2.23
C CYS A 149 12.23 8.16 0.79
N SER A 150 12.23 9.11 -0.15
CA SER A 150 12.07 8.82 -1.59
C SER A 150 13.30 8.19 -2.26
N ARG A 151 14.36 7.88 -1.50
CA ARG A 151 15.61 7.18 -1.88
C ARG A 151 16.48 7.82 -2.97
N VAL A 152 15.91 8.44 -4.00
CA VAL A 152 16.63 8.92 -5.18
C VAL A 152 16.94 10.42 -5.15
N CYS A 153 16.28 11.19 -4.29
CA CYS A 153 16.36 12.66 -4.31
C CYS A 153 17.70 13.27 -3.95
N CYS A 154 18.50 12.59 -3.12
CA CYS A 154 19.90 12.98 -2.93
C CYS A 154 20.68 12.88 -4.23
N MET A 155 20.53 11.74 -4.94
CA MET A 155 21.38 11.42 -6.08
C MET A 155 21.01 12.17 -7.35
N TYR A 156 19.72 12.33 -7.68
CA TYR A 156 19.36 13.15 -8.84
C TYR A 156 19.70 14.64 -8.59
N ALA A 157 19.58 15.15 -7.35
CA ALA A 157 19.94 16.54 -7.05
C ALA A 157 21.45 16.76 -7.19
N ILE A 158 22.27 15.82 -6.69
CA ILE A 158 23.73 15.83 -6.88
C ILE A 158 24.07 15.73 -8.37
N LYS A 159 23.35 14.90 -9.15
CA LYS A 159 23.54 14.77 -10.60
C LYS A 159 23.22 16.06 -11.34
N GLU A 160 22.04 16.64 -11.11
CA GLU A 160 21.60 17.90 -11.70
C GLU A 160 22.58 19.02 -11.34
N ALA A 161 22.93 19.18 -10.07
CA ALA A 161 23.90 20.18 -9.60
C ALA A 161 25.27 20.00 -10.26
N SER A 162 25.78 18.77 -10.31
CA SER A 162 27.07 18.46 -10.95
C SER A 162 27.06 18.77 -12.44
N PHE A 163 25.95 18.44 -13.13
CA PHE A 163 25.78 18.75 -14.55
C PHE A 163 25.77 20.26 -14.78
N LEU A 164 24.99 21.01 -13.99
CA LEU A 164 24.92 22.46 -14.07
C LEU A 164 26.29 23.12 -13.82
N LYS A 165 27.04 22.63 -12.83
CA LYS A 165 28.38 23.13 -12.47
C LYS A 165 29.44 22.82 -13.53
N ARG A 166 29.42 21.61 -14.11
CA ARG A 166 30.34 21.22 -15.18
C ARG A 166 30.09 21.99 -16.48
N ARG A 167 28.83 22.31 -16.77
CA ARG A 167 28.46 23.10 -17.96
C ARG A 167 28.87 24.57 -17.86
N ASP A 168 28.83 25.13 -16.66
CA ASP A 168 29.30 26.49 -16.37
C ASP A 168 29.96 26.54 -14.98
N PRO A 169 31.30 26.47 -14.91
CA PRO A 169 32.05 26.49 -13.65
C PRO A 169 31.82 27.76 -12.80
N SER A 170 31.35 28.86 -13.40
CA SER A 170 31.07 30.12 -12.70
C SER A 170 29.83 30.04 -11.81
N ARG A 171 28.94 29.05 -12.03
CA ARG A 171 27.72 28.88 -11.25
C ARG A 171 28.01 28.54 -9.80
N SER A 172 27.33 29.21 -8.89
CA SER A 172 27.38 28.91 -7.46
C SER A 172 26.19 28.04 -7.08
N ILE A 173 26.43 26.79 -6.73
CA ILE A 173 25.37 25.79 -6.48
C ILE A 173 25.49 25.27 -5.06
N TYR A 174 24.37 25.29 -4.35
CA TYR A 174 24.25 24.91 -2.95
C TYR A 174 23.17 23.85 -2.78
N LEU A 175 23.46 22.78 -2.06
CA LEU A 175 22.49 21.74 -1.67
C LEU A 175 22.22 21.84 -0.18
N PHE A 176 20.97 22.10 0.18
CA PHE A 176 20.46 22.11 1.55
C PHE A 176 19.88 20.75 1.89
N TYR A 177 20.50 20.06 2.84
CA TYR A 177 20.21 18.66 3.14
C TYR A 177 20.16 18.36 4.63
N THR A 178 19.51 17.26 5.00
CA THR A 178 19.59 16.68 6.36
C THR A 178 20.66 15.60 6.42
N ASP A 179 20.53 14.60 5.54
CA ASP A 179 21.50 13.52 5.35
C ASP A 179 21.67 13.28 3.84
N ILE A 180 22.90 13.02 3.38
CA ILE A 180 23.14 12.55 2.02
C ILE A 180 23.03 11.03 2.02
N ARG A 181 22.13 10.48 1.20
CA ARG A 181 21.88 9.04 1.09
C ARG A 181 22.42 8.49 -0.23
N ALA A 182 23.74 8.40 -0.32
CA ALA A 182 24.48 7.91 -1.48
C ALA A 182 24.81 6.41 -1.35
N PHE A 183 23.79 5.56 -1.22
CA PHE A 183 23.96 4.15 -0.78
C PHE A 183 24.26 3.14 -1.89
N GLY A 184 24.08 3.50 -3.16
CA GLY A 184 24.32 2.61 -4.30
C GLY A 184 25.81 2.46 -4.65
N LYS A 185 26.15 1.46 -5.47
CA LYS A 185 27.53 1.29 -5.97
C LYS A 185 27.95 2.52 -6.78
N GLY A 186 29.05 3.17 -6.40
CA GLY A 186 29.55 4.37 -7.06
C GLY A 186 28.88 5.68 -6.62
N PHE A 187 27.89 5.63 -5.71
CA PHE A 187 27.11 6.82 -5.34
C PHE A 187 27.89 7.74 -4.42
N GLU A 188 28.61 7.17 -3.44
CA GLU A 188 29.47 7.92 -2.53
C GLU A 188 30.62 8.60 -3.29
N GLU A 189 31.23 7.89 -4.24
CA GLU A 189 32.23 8.42 -5.13
C GLU A 189 31.67 9.58 -5.95
N TYR A 190 30.44 9.44 -6.48
CA TYR A 190 29.78 10.51 -7.23
C TYR A 190 29.47 11.74 -6.36
N TYR A 191 29.08 11.55 -5.10
CA TYR A 191 28.92 12.62 -4.12
C TYR A 191 30.25 13.36 -3.86
N ASN A 192 31.34 12.61 -3.64
CA ASN A 192 32.68 13.17 -3.45
C ASN A 192 33.16 13.95 -4.69
N GLU A 193 32.90 13.43 -5.90
CA GLU A 193 33.22 14.14 -7.15
C GLU A 193 32.42 15.43 -7.30
N ALA A 194 31.16 15.47 -6.86
CA ALA A 194 30.35 16.69 -6.86
C ALA A 194 30.96 17.78 -5.97
N GLN A 195 31.48 17.41 -4.80
CA GLN A 195 32.20 18.33 -3.91
C GLN A 195 33.48 18.86 -4.57
N LYS A 196 34.26 18.00 -5.21
CA LYS A 196 35.50 18.39 -5.91
C LYS A 196 35.27 19.38 -7.05
N VAL A 197 34.16 19.26 -7.79
CA VAL A 197 33.80 20.25 -8.84
C VAL A 197 33.20 21.55 -8.27
N GLY A 198 33.09 21.67 -6.94
CA GLY A 198 32.71 22.90 -6.25
C GLY A 198 31.21 23.05 -5.98
N VAL A 199 30.44 21.96 -5.97
CA VAL A 199 29.08 21.96 -5.42
C VAL A 199 29.17 22.07 -3.89
N LYS A 200 28.44 23.03 -3.31
CA LYS A 200 28.47 23.30 -1.87
C LYS A 200 27.33 22.57 -1.17
N PHE A 201 27.60 22.01 0.00
CA PHE A 201 26.64 21.26 0.78
C PHE A 201 26.44 21.94 2.13
N ILE A 202 25.20 22.29 2.46
CA ILE A 202 24.82 22.91 3.73
C ILE A 202 23.90 21.94 4.46
N ARG A 203 24.35 21.43 5.61
CA ARG A 203 23.54 20.53 6.42
C ARG A 203 22.54 21.34 7.24
N GLY A 204 21.36 21.54 6.67
CA GLY A 204 20.31 22.37 7.22
C GLY A 204 19.02 22.19 6.44
N ARG A 205 17.91 22.01 7.15
CA ARG A 205 16.58 22.05 6.53
C ARG A 205 16.18 23.51 6.33
N VAL A 206 15.76 23.87 5.12
CA VAL A 206 15.29 25.22 4.83
C VAL A 206 14.01 25.51 5.60
N ALA A 207 14.00 26.64 6.30
CA ALA A 207 12.86 27.11 7.07
C ALA A 207 11.85 27.85 6.18
N GLU A 208 12.31 28.85 5.45
CA GLU A 208 11.48 29.69 4.58
C GLU A 208 12.23 30.17 3.34
N ILE A 209 11.45 30.47 2.29
CA ILE A 209 11.91 31.13 1.07
C ILE A 209 11.13 32.44 0.92
N LYS A 210 11.85 33.53 0.64
CA LYS A 210 11.27 34.85 0.36
C LYS A 210 11.74 35.36 -1.00
N GLU A 211 10.81 35.89 -1.80
CA GLU A 211 11.14 36.52 -3.08
C GLU A 211 11.35 38.02 -2.91
N ASN A 212 12.38 38.56 -3.56
CA ASN A 212 12.53 39.99 -3.77
C ASN A 212 11.64 40.41 -4.95
N PRO A 213 10.59 41.24 -4.74
CA PRO A 213 9.64 41.58 -5.79
C PRO A 213 10.22 42.41 -6.94
N GLU A 214 11.33 43.12 -6.72
CA GLU A 214 11.98 43.95 -7.75
C GLU A 214 12.85 43.12 -8.70
N THR A 215 13.57 42.13 -8.16
CA THR A 215 14.55 41.34 -8.91
C THR A 215 14.05 39.94 -9.26
N GLY A 216 13.04 39.45 -8.56
CA GLY A 216 12.57 38.05 -8.58
C GLY A 216 13.59 37.06 -8.00
N ASN A 217 14.64 37.52 -7.34
CA ASN A 217 15.61 36.67 -6.65
C ASN A 217 15.00 36.09 -5.37
N LEU A 218 15.56 35.00 -4.88
CA LEU A 218 15.00 34.22 -3.79
C LEU A 218 16.00 34.09 -2.64
N THR A 219 15.61 34.55 -1.46
CA THR A 219 16.37 34.41 -0.22
C THR A 219 15.95 33.14 0.51
N VAL A 220 16.91 32.26 0.78
CA VAL A 220 16.75 31.03 1.55
C VAL A 220 17.27 31.24 2.96
N LYS A 221 16.44 30.93 3.95
CA LYS A 221 16.83 30.91 5.36
C LYS A 221 16.91 29.49 5.88
N ALA A 222 18.06 29.10 6.42
CA ALA A 222 18.28 27.78 7.01
C ALA A 222 19.27 27.87 8.19
N GLU A 223 19.29 26.87 9.05
CA GLU A 223 20.34 26.70 10.05
C GLU A 223 21.40 25.74 9.48
N ASN A 224 22.67 26.15 9.46
CA ASN A 224 23.77 25.24 9.21
C ASN A 224 24.11 24.49 10.50
N THR A 225 23.56 23.29 10.64
CA THR A 225 23.72 22.46 11.85
C THR A 225 25.15 22.02 12.14
N LEU A 226 26.08 22.15 11.18
CA LEU A 226 27.51 21.87 11.41
C LEU A 226 28.24 23.03 12.07
N THR A 227 27.79 24.27 11.86
CA THR A 227 28.41 25.47 12.45
C THR A 227 27.56 26.10 13.55
N GLY A 228 26.27 25.75 13.63
CA GLY A 228 25.29 26.37 14.53
C GLY A 228 24.84 27.77 14.06
N GLU A 229 25.20 28.18 12.85
CA GLU A 229 24.89 29.52 12.33
C GLU A 229 23.64 29.50 11.46
N ILE A 230 22.83 30.56 11.57
CA ILE A 230 21.75 30.82 10.62
C ILE A 230 22.36 31.36 9.34
N VAL A 231 22.08 30.69 8.22
CA VAL A 231 22.47 31.13 6.89
C VAL A 231 21.27 31.76 6.18
N GLU A 232 21.50 32.95 5.63
CA GLU A 232 20.54 33.68 4.80
C GLU A 232 21.23 34.05 3.49
N LEU A 233 20.87 33.35 2.41
CA LEU A 233 21.57 33.43 1.13
C LEU A 233 20.59 33.70 0.00
N GLU A 234 20.96 34.62 -0.89
CA GLU A 234 20.18 34.95 -2.09
C GLU A 234 20.59 34.06 -3.30
N PHE A 235 19.58 33.65 -4.08
CA PHE A 235 19.69 32.79 -5.26
C PHE A 235 18.85 33.30 -6.42
N ASP A 236 19.28 32.96 -7.65
CA ASP A 236 18.56 33.30 -8.87
C ASP A 236 17.45 32.28 -9.18
N LEU A 237 17.69 31.01 -8.80
CA LEU A 237 16.78 29.89 -9.04
C LEU A 237 16.85 28.89 -7.88
N ILE A 238 15.70 28.47 -7.37
CA ILE A 238 15.60 27.41 -6.36
C ILE A 238 15.01 26.17 -7.02
N VAL A 239 15.65 25.02 -6.77
CA VAL A 239 15.23 23.70 -7.22
C VAL A 239 14.77 22.89 -6.01
N LEU A 240 13.49 22.53 -5.99
CA LEU A 240 12.92 21.64 -4.99
C LEU A 240 13.12 20.20 -5.44
N ALA A 241 13.95 19.45 -4.72
CA ALA A 241 14.11 18.03 -4.95
C ALA A 241 12.92 17.28 -4.33
N VAL A 242 11.85 17.17 -5.13
CA VAL A 242 10.57 16.58 -4.75
C VAL A 242 10.62 15.06 -4.59
N GLY A 243 9.92 14.57 -3.57
CA GLY A 243 9.74 13.14 -3.34
C GLY A 243 8.94 12.43 -4.43
N LEU A 244 8.86 11.12 -4.29
CA LEU A 244 8.06 10.23 -5.14
C LEU A 244 6.84 9.76 -4.35
N VAL A 245 5.66 9.86 -4.93
CA VAL A 245 4.39 9.38 -4.35
C VAL A 245 3.82 8.25 -5.20
N ALA A 246 2.98 7.41 -4.61
CA ALA A 246 2.29 6.34 -5.32
C ALA A 246 1.49 6.92 -6.50
N ASN A 247 1.51 6.22 -7.65
CA ASN A 247 0.77 6.65 -8.83
C ASN A 247 -0.75 6.57 -8.56
N PRO A 248 -1.51 7.69 -8.60
CA PRO A 248 -2.95 7.72 -8.32
C PRO A 248 -3.76 6.80 -9.23
N GLY A 249 -3.33 6.62 -10.49
CA GLY A 249 -3.96 5.70 -11.45
C GLY A 249 -3.90 4.23 -11.03
N SER A 250 -3.01 3.88 -10.09
CA SER A 250 -2.94 2.52 -9.53
C SER A 250 -4.10 2.18 -8.60
N THR A 251 -4.91 3.16 -8.17
CA THR A 251 -6.10 2.92 -7.33
C THR A 251 -7.09 1.99 -8.03
N VAL A 252 -7.28 2.14 -9.34
CA VAL A 252 -8.15 1.25 -10.13
C VAL A 252 -7.64 -0.20 -10.07
N ILE A 253 -6.33 -0.41 -10.21
CA ILE A 253 -5.71 -1.74 -10.14
C ILE A 253 -5.88 -2.34 -8.74
N LYS A 254 -5.62 -1.54 -7.69
CA LYS A 254 -5.85 -1.93 -6.30
C LYS A 254 -7.28 -2.40 -6.10
N GLU A 255 -8.26 -1.66 -6.60
CA GLU A 255 -9.68 -1.99 -6.42
C GLU A 255 -10.13 -3.20 -7.23
N CYS A 256 -9.62 -3.37 -8.46
CA CYS A 256 -9.92 -4.52 -9.32
C CYS A 256 -9.30 -5.81 -8.79
N LEU A 257 -8.03 -5.77 -8.37
CA LEU A 257 -7.28 -6.96 -7.94
C LEU A 257 -7.32 -7.19 -6.42
N LYS A 258 -7.91 -6.25 -5.65
CA LYS A 258 -7.96 -6.27 -4.18
C LYS A 258 -6.57 -6.47 -3.56
N LEU A 259 -5.58 -5.80 -4.15
CA LEU A 259 -4.20 -5.87 -3.66
C LEU A 259 -3.99 -4.90 -2.49
N PRO A 260 -3.18 -5.30 -1.50
CA PRO A 260 -2.82 -4.45 -0.38
C PRO A 260 -1.88 -3.35 -0.86
N VAL A 261 -2.00 -2.19 -0.20
CA VAL A 261 -1.07 -1.08 -0.34
C VAL A 261 -0.61 -0.66 1.06
N ASP A 262 0.58 -0.07 1.15
CA ASP A 262 1.07 0.50 2.40
C ASP A 262 0.31 1.79 2.77
N SER A 263 0.66 2.38 3.91
CA SER A 263 0.06 3.64 4.38
C SER A 263 0.27 4.83 3.45
N TYR A 264 1.13 4.70 2.44
CA TYR A 264 1.48 5.73 1.47
C TYR A 264 0.94 5.43 0.06
N GLY A 265 0.22 4.32 -0.11
CA GLY A 265 -0.44 3.93 -1.35
C GLY A 265 0.41 3.08 -2.31
N PHE A 266 1.62 2.64 -1.92
CA PHE A 266 2.44 1.74 -2.73
C PHE A 266 1.96 0.30 -2.57
N PHE A 267 1.99 -0.51 -3.64
CA PHE A 267 1.66 -1.94 -3.53
C PHE A 267 2.66 -2.65 -2.63
N THR A 268 2.15 -3.54 -1.77
CA THR A 268 3.00 -4.34 -0.88
C THR A 268 3.32 -5.70 -1.48
N GLU A 269 4.58 -6.09 -1.34
CA GLU A 269 5.05 -7.44 -1.63
C GLU A 269 4.51 -8.45 -0.61
N ALA A 270 4.46 -9.72 -1.02
CA ALA A 270 4.04 -10.81 -0.13
C ALA A 270 4.97 -10.97 1.08
N HIS A 271 6.28 -10.75 0.88
CA HIS A 271 7.25 -10.74 1.97
C HIS A 271 8.51 -9.93 1.58
N PRO A 272 8.95 -8.95 2.40
CA PRO A 272 10.04 -8.02 2.04
C PRO A 272 11.36 -8.65 1.61
N LYS A 273 11.69 -9.84 2.14
CA LYS A 273 12.92 -10.59 1.84
C LYS A 273 12.71 -11.82 0.93
N LEU A 274 11.80 -12.71 1.30
CA LEU A 274 11.61 -14.00 0.63
C LEU A 274 10.85 -13.88 -0.70
N LYS A 275 9.95 -12.90 -0.82
CA LYS A 275 9.05 -12.74 -1.97
C LYS A 275 8.89 -11.25 -2.35
N PRO A 276 9.99 -10.55 -2.71
CA PRO A 276 9.99 -9.09 -2.86
C PRO A 276 9.32 -8.57 -4.13
N VAL A 277 8.92 -9.46 -5.05
CA VAL A 277 8.26 -9.12 -6.34
C VAL A 277 6.96 -9.89 -6.53
N GLU A 278 6.61 -10.79 -5.61
CA GLU A 278 5.34 -11.52 -5.64
C GLU A 278 4.35 -10.75 -4.78
N THR A 279 3.09 -10.70 -5.19
CA THR A 279 2.03 -10.28 -4.28
C THR A 279 1.47 -11.48 -3.53
N ILE A 280 0.62 -11.21 -2.56
CA ILE A 280 -0.22 -12.19 -1.86
C ILE A 280 -1.22 -12.94 -2.77
N LEU A 281 -1.52 -12.39 -3.96
CA LEU A 281 -2.42 -12.96 -4.94
C LEU A 281 -1.56 -13.73 -5.93
N ASP A 282 -1.78 -15.04 -6.00
CA ASP A 282 -0.97 -15.91 -6.86
C ASP A 282 -1.21 -15.52 -8.32
N GLY A 283 -0.15 -15.50 -9.12
CA GLY A 283 -0.20 -15.02 -10.51
C GLY A 283 -0.11 -13.50 -10.67
N VAL A 284 -0.10 -12.72 -9.57
CA VAL A 284 0.10 -11.27 -9.63
C VAL A 284 1.44 -10.88 -8.99
N PHE A 285 2.25 -10.17 -9.77
CA PHE A 285 3.59 -9.71 -9.42
C PHE A 285 3.66 -8.18 -9.44
N ILE A 286 4.63 -7.62 -8.73
CA ILE A 286 4.88 -6.17 -8.67
C ILE A 286 6.37 -5.90 -8.92
N CYS A 287 6.68 -4.80 -9.60
CA CYS A 287 8.07 -4.39 -9.79
C CYS A 287 8.22 -2.87 -9.96
N GLY A 288 9.45 -2.39 -9.85
CA GLY A 288 9.75 -0.98 -10.05
C GLY A 288 9.13 -0.10 -8.97
N CYS A 289 8.90 1.16 -9.29
CA CYS A 289 8.41 2.14 -8.33
C CYS A 289 6.96 1.92 -7.86
N ALA A 290 6.21 1.00 -8.48
CA ALA A 290 4.88 0.60 -8.01
C ALA A 290 4.93 -0.01 -6.58
N ALA A 291 6.05 -0.67 -6.25
CA ALA A 291 6.34 -1.23 -4.92
C ALA A 291 7.13 -0.27 -4.02
N GLY A 292 7.07 1.03 -4.27
CA GLY A 292 7.77 2.04 -3.47
C GLY A 292 9.00 2.66 -4.13
N PRO A 293 9.50 3.81 -3.59
CA PRO A 293 10.58 4.57 -4.20
C PRO A 293 11.85 3.75 -4.44
N LYS A 294 12.46 3.88 -5.62
CA LYS A 294 13.73 3.24 -5.99
C LYS A 294 14.33 3.88 -7.23
N ASP A 295 15.60 3.57 -7.51
CA ASP A 295 16.28 4.03 -8.71
C ASP A 295 16.05 3.09 -9.91
N ILE A 296 16.65 3.45 -11.04
CA ILE A 296 16.53 2.69 -12.29
C ILE A 296 17.16 1.30 -12.16
N PRO A 297 18.42 1.13 -11.67
CA PRO A 297 19.01 -0.19 -11.48
C PRO A 297 18.16 -1.14 -10.65
N ASP A 298 17.64 -0.70 -9.49
CA ASP A 298 16.79 -1.51 -8.64
C ASP A 298 15.46 -1.87 -9.35
N SER A 299 14.89 -0.92 -10.11
CA SER A 299 13.67 -1.16 -10.87
C SER A 299 13.85 -2.20 -11.96
N VAL A 300 14.97 -2.13 -12.71
CA VAL A 300 15.31 -3.10 -13.76
C VAL A 300 15.59 -4.47 -13.15
N ALA A 301 16.30 -4.54 -12.03
CA ALA A 301 16.53 -5.79 -11.32
C ALA A 301 15.22 -6.43 -10.84
N GLN A 302 14.31 -5.65 -10.26
CA GLN A 302 12.98 -6.14 -9.87
C GLN A 302 12.14 -6.59 -11.07
N ALA A 303 12.20 -5.88 -12.20
CA ALA A 303 11.49 -6.29 -13.41
C ALA A 303 11.99 -7.66 -13.91
N GLY A 304 13.31 -7.88 -13.91
CA GLY A 304 13.90 -9.19 -14.22
C GLY A 304 13.47 -10.29 -13.25
N ALA A 305 13.43 -9.99 -11.95
CA ALA A 305 12.95 -10.94 -10.93
C ALA A 305 11.46 -11.28 -11.10
N ALA A 306 10.61 -10.30 -11.36
CA ALA A 306 9.18 -10.50 -11.61
C ALA A 306 8.94 -11.34 -12.88
N ALA A 307 9.69 -11.07 -13.94
CA ALA A 307 9.64 -11.88 -15.17
C ALA A 307 10.06 -13.33 -14.92
N ALA A 308 11.14 -13.56 -14.16
CA ALA A 308 11.60 -14.92 -13.82
C ALA A 308 10.56 -15.69 -12.99
N LYS A 309 9.92 -15.03 -12.00
CA LYS A 309 8.85 -15.63 -11.20
C LYS A 309 7.60 -15.93 -12.02
N THR A 310 7.25 -15.04 -12.94
CA THR A 310 6.16 -15.23 -13.90
C THR A 310 6.44 -16.45 -14.79
N MET A 311 7.63 -16.53 -15.39
CA MET A 311 8.01 -17.70 -16.21
C MET A 311 7.97 -19.00 -15.42
N ASN A 312 8.36 -18.99 -14.14
CA ASN A 312 8.26 -20.19 -13.30
C ASN A 312 6.82 -20.65 -13.08
N LEU A 313 5.87 -19.72 -12.96
CA LEU A 313 4.45 -20.03 -12.89
C LEU A 313 3.94 -20.60 -14.21
N LEU A 314 4.25 -19.93 -15.33
CA LEU A 314 3.78 -20.31 -16.67
C LEU A 314 4.38 -21.62 -17.17
N ALA A 315 5.56 -22.01 -16.67
CA ALA A 315 6.21 -23.27 -17.04
C ALA A 315 5.57 -24.50 -16.39
N ARG A 316 4.61 -24.34 -15.46
CA ARG A 316 3.93 -25.44 -14.80
C ARG A 316 2.69 -25.85 -15.59
N GLU A 317 2.45 -27.16 -15.69
CA GLU A 317 1.22 -27.69 -16.31
C GLU A 317 -0.02 -27.47 -15.44
N ALA A 318 0.17 -27.41 -14.12
CA ALA A 318 -0.88 -27.17 -13.15
C ALA A 318 -0.34 -26.37 -11.95
N VAL A 319 -1.23 -25.64 -11.30
CA VAL A 319 -0.95 -24.93 -10.05
C VAL A 319 -1.55 -25.71 -8.91
N GLU A 320 -0.71 -26.11 -7.96
CA GLU A 320 -1.17 -26.68 -6.70
C GLU A 320 -1.74 -25.56 -5.82
N THR A 321 -2.97 -25.74 -5.36
CA THR A 321 -3.61 -24.84 -4.41
C THR A 321 -3.62 -25.46 -3.03
N ASP A 322 -3.43 -24.64 -2.00
CA ASP A 322 -3.61 -25.05 -0.61
C ASP A 322 -5.02 -25.69 -0.41
N PRO A 323 -5.12 -26.88 0.20
CA PRO A 323 -6.38 -27.60 0.37
C PRO A 323 -7.32 -26.95 1.40
N ILE A 324 -6.85 -25.99 2.21
CA ILE A 324 -7.67 -25.23 3.16
C ILE A 324 -8.52 -24.23 2.36
N ARG A 325 -9.64 -24.72 1.85
CA ARG A 325 -10.59 -23.99 1.00
C ARG A 325 -12.00 -24.15 1.53
N VAL A 326 -12.80 -23.11 1.30
CA VAL A 326 -14.22 -23.19 1.60
C VAL A 326 -14.90 -24.02 0.52
N TYR A 327 -15.76 -24.93 0.94
CA TYR A 327 -16.64 -25.70 0.06
C TYR A 327 -18.11 -25.49 0.46
N VAL A 328 -19.00 -25.77 -0.47
CA VAL A 328 -20.45 -25.61 -0.31
C VAL A 328 -21.09 -26.99 -0.27
N ASP A 329 -21.99 -27.20 0.69
CA ASP A 329 -22.94 -28.30 0.71
C ASP A 329 -24.21 -27.86 -0.04
N ASP A 330 -24.38 -28.39 -1.25
CA ASP A 330 -25.50 -28.04 -2.12
C ASP A 330 -26.85 -28.45 -1.56
N ALA A 331 -26.91 -29.44 -0.66
CA ALA A 331 -28.15 -29.89 -0.04
C ALA A 331 -28.67 -28.87 0.98
N LEU A 332 -27.76 -28.12 1.63
CA LEU A 332 -28.10 -27.11 2.64
C LEU A 332 -28.19 -25.69 2.06
N CYS A 333 -27.48 -25.40 0.97
CA CYS A 333 -27.46 -24.07 0.38
C CYS A 333 -28.81 -23.73 -0.28
N ASP A 334 -29.43 -22.61 0.07
CA ASP A 334 -30.68 -22.12 -0.56
C ASP A 334 -30.44 -20.95 -1.54
N GLY A 335 -29.19 -20.55 -1.74
CA GLY A 335 -28.84 -19.44 -2.63
C GLY A 335 -29.06 -18.05 -2.05
N CYS A 336 -29.21 -17.89 -0.73
CA CYS A 336 -29.51 -16.60 -0.09
C CYS A 336 -28.49 -15.47 -0.36
N GLY A 337 -27.24 -15.81 -0.68
CA GLY A 337 -26.21 -14.84 -1.05
C GLY A 337 -25.45 -14.18 0.10
N GLU A 338 -25.74 -14.48 1.36
CA GLU A 338 -25.07 -13.89 2.55
C GLU A 338 -23.53 -14.04 2.53
N CYS A 339 -23.04 -15.08 1.86
CA CYS A 339 -21.61 -15.39 1.75
C CYS A 339 -20.86 -14.54 0.71
N LEU A 340 -21.55 -13.90 -0.25
CA LEU A 340 -20.91 -13.09 -1.29
C LEU A 340 -20.27 -11.84 -0.68
N GLU A 341 -21.01 -11.13 0.18
CA GLU A 341 -20.54 -9.92 0.86
C GLU A 341 -19.53 -10.22 1.97
N ALA A 342 -19.65 -11.37 2.63
CA ALA A 342 -18.70 -11.79 3.66
C ALA A 342 -17.34 -12.22 3.08
N CYS A 343 -17.24 -12.51 1.78
CA CYS A 343 -16.00 -12.93 1.16
C CYS A 343 -15.15 -11.70 0.72
N PRO A 344 -14.04 -11.40 1.41
CA PRO A 344 -13.25 -10.20 1.13
C PRO A 344 -12.56 -10.23 -0.24
N LEU A 345 -12.28 -11.45 -0.74
CA LEU A 345 -11.64 -11.69 -2.03
C LEU A 345 -12.65 -11.92 -3.17
N LYS A 346 -13.96 -11.83 -2.88
CA LYS A 346 -15.03 -12.14 -3.85
C LYS A 346 -14.84 -13.48 -4.56
N ALA A 347 -14.34 -14.47 -3.82
CA ALA A 347 -14.14 -15.82 -4.33
C ALA A 347 -15.47 -16.55 -4.53
N ILE A 348 -16.58 -16.06 -3.98
CA ILE A 348 -17.88 -16.72 -4.05
C ILE A 348 -18.77 -16.01 -5.07
N SER A 349 -19.42 -16.80 -5.91
CA SER A 349 -20.42 -16.36 -6.89
C SER A 349 -21.67 -17.23 -6.79
N LEU A 350 -22.78 -16.82 -7.40
CA LEU A 350 -23.95 -17.68 -7.55
C LEU A 350 -23.89 -18.38 -8.91
N LYS A 351 -23.90 -19.72 -8.90
CA LYS A 351 -24.07 -20.56 -10.10
C LYS A 351 -25.26 -21.47 -9.87
N GLU A 352 -26.19 -21.51 -10.83
CA GLU A 352 -27.39 -22.35 -10.73
C GLU A 352 -28.19 -22.14 -9.43
N SER A 353 -28.26 -20.89 -8.96
CA SER A 353 -28.91 -20.49 -7.70
C SER A 353 -28.27 -21.10 -6.44
N LYS A 354 -27.03 -21.57 -6.51
CA LYS A 354 -26.23 -22.05 -5.38
C LYS A 354 -24.94 -21.25 -5.26
N ALA A 355 -24.38 -21.18 -4.06
CA ALA A 355 -23.07 -20.58 -3.85
C ALA A 355 -21.99 -21.47 -4.48
N ALA A 356 -21.09 -20.88 -5.26
CA ALA A 356 -19.95 -21.56 -5.88
C ALA A 356 -18.66 -20.81 -5.55
N VAL A 357 -17.69 -21.53 -4.98
CA VAL A 357 -16.39 -20.97 -4.56
C VAL A 357 -15.37 -21.15 -5.69
N ASN A 358 -14.68 -20.07 -6.05
CA ASN A 358 -13.50 -20.11 -6.91
C ASN A 358 -12.28 -20.50 -6.05
N PRO A 359 -11.69 -21.70 -6.25
CA PRO A 359 -10.60 -22.19 -5.41
C PRO A 359 -9.28 -21.41 -5.57
N LEU A 360 -9.10 -20.70 -6.69
CA LEU A 360 -7.92 -19.87 -6.94
C LEU A 360 -7.98 -18.54 -6.19
N LEU A 361 -9.18 -17.98 -6.01
CA LEU A 361 -9.40 -16.74 -5.26
C LEU A 361 -9.58 -16.99 -3.76
N CYS A 362 -10.12 -18.15 -3.37
CA CYS A 362 -10.31 -18.47 -1.96
C CYS A 362 -8.95 -18.68 -1.28
N LYS A 363 -8.66 -17.95 -0.21
CA LYS A 363 -7.44 -18.10 0.60
C LYS A 363 -7.69 -18.81 1.94
N GLY A 364 -8.88 -19.41 2.11
CA GLY A 364 -9.17 -20.26 3.26
C GLY A 364 -9.36 -19.55 4.60
N CYS A 365 -9.72 -18.26 4.63
CA CYS A 365 -9.90 -17.54 5.90
C CYS A 365 -11.13 -18.01 6.71
N GLY A 366 -12.20 -18.44 6.03
CA GLY A 366 -13.42 -18.92 6.67
C GLY A 366 -14.48 -17.86 7.00
N SER A 367 -14.30 -16.60 6.61
CA SER A 367 -15.24 -15.49 6.91
C SER A 367 -16.69 -15.81 6.51
N CYS A 368 -16.88 -16.35 5.31
CA CYS A 368 -18.18 -16.75 4.77
C CYS A 368 -18.82 -17.97 5.46
N VAL A 369 -18.04 -18.78 6.19
CA VAL A 369 -18.59 -19.90 6.97
C VAL A 369 -19.44 -19.36 8.11
N GLY A 370 -18.95 -18.33 8.81
CA GLY A 370 -19.68 -17.71 9.91
C GLY A 370 -20.88 -16.87 9.51
N SER A 371 -20.93 -16.40 8.26
CA SER A 371 -22.08 -15.65 7.74
C SER A 371 -23.21 -16.55 7.22
N CYS A 372 -22.94 -17.84 6.97
CA CYS A 372 -23.92 -18.76 6.42
C CYS A 372 -24.98 -19.16 7.46
N SER A 373 -26.19 -18.60 7.34
CA SER A 373 -27.32 -18.96 8.20
C SER A 373 -27.77 -20.42 8.08
N LYS A 374 -27.45 -21.09 6.97
CA LYS A 374 -27.85 -22.48 6.70
C LYS A 374 -26.82 -23.53 7.11
N GLY A 375 -25.62 -23.11 7.52
CA GLY A 375 -24.51 -24.04 7.77
C GLY A 375 -24.03 -24.78 6.51
N ALA A 376 -24.36 -24.26 5.33
CA ALA A 376 -24.02 -24.87 4.04
C ALA A 376 -22.56 -24.67 3.63
N LEU A 377 -21.83 -23.76 4.27
CA LEU A 377 -20.42 -23.51 3.99
C LEU A 377 -19.56 -24.11 5.08
N ASN A 378 -18.45 -24.73 4.70
CA ASN A 378 -17.45 -25.17 5.66
C ASN A 378 -16.03 -24.97 5.12
N LEU A 379 -15.06 -24.97 6.03
CA LEU A 379 -13.65 -24.82 5.69
C LEU A 379 -12.97 -26.19 5.77
N ALA A 380 -12.46 -26.68 4.64
CA ALA A 380 -11.71 -27.93 4.61
C ALA A 380 -10.53 -27.88 5.59
N ASN A 381 -10.30 -28.98 6.30
CA ASN A 381 -9.33 -29.15 7.40
C ASN A 381 -9.56 -28.30 8.66
N TYR A 382 -10.61 -27.47 8.69
CA TYR A 382 -11.06 -26.74 9.87
C TYR A 382 -12.58 -26.77 9.93
N THR A 383 -13.18 -27.95 9.81
CA THR A 383 -14.64 -28.07 9.85
C THR A 383 -15.18 -27.83 11.24
N ASP A 384 -16.47 -27.49 11.36
CA ASP A 384 -17.10 -27.31 12.69
C ASP A 384 -16.92 -28.57 13.53
N ALA A 385 -17.13 -29.75 12.95
CA ALA A 385 -16.92 -31.03 13.61
C ALA A 385 -15.47 -31.23 14.09
N GLN A 386 -14.48 -30.82 13.28
CA GLN A 386 -13.06 -30.89 13.67
C GLN A 386 -12.73 -29.93 14.82
N LEU A 387 -13.20 -28.68 14.74
CA LEU A 387 -12.99 -27.69 15.80
C LEU A 387 -13.71 -28.10 17.10
N GLU A 388 -14.94 -28.63 17.02
CA GLU A 388 -15.65 -29.20 18.16
C GLU A 388 -14.90 -30.38 18.79
N ALA A 389 -14.31 -31.26 17.98
CA ALA A 389 -13.48 -32.36 18.49
C ALA A 389 -12.23 -31.84 19.22
N MET A 390 -11.58 -30.79 18.69
CA MET A 390 -10.43 -30.15 19.34
C MET A 390 -10.83 -29.50 20.68
N ILE A 391 -11.97 -28.81 20.72
CA ILE A 391 -12.53 -28.24 21.96
C ILE A 391 -12.78 -29.34 22.98
N LYS A 392 -13.44 -30.42 22.58
CA LYS A 392 -13.72 -31.57 23.45
C LYS A 392 -12.44 -32.14 24.05
N ALA A 393 -11.43 -32.39 23.22
CA ALA A 393 -10.14 -32.90 23.68
C ALA A 393 -9.42 -31.91 24.63
N ALA A 394 -9.53 -30.61 24.40
CA ALA A 394 -8.97 -29.58 25.28
C ALA A 394 -9.65 -29.57 26.65
N VAL A 395 -10.98 -29.74 26.70
CA VAL A 395 -11.74 -29.85 27.94
C VAL A 395 -11.38 -31.13 28.70
N GLU A 396 -11.34 -32.28 28.03
CA GLU A 396 -11.07 -33.58 28.65
C GLU A 396 -9.65 -33.68 29.24
N ARG A 397 -8.68 -32.97 28.67
CA ARG A 397 -7.27 -32.98 29.11
C ARG A 397 -6.95 -31.97 30.20
N SER A 398 -7.82 -30.99 30.46
CA SER A 398 -7.52 -29.91 31.39
C SER A 398 -8.14 -30.13 32.75
N PHE A 399 -7.30 -30.06 33.80
CA PHE A 399 -7.74 -30.07 35.20
C PHE A 399 -7.87 -28.66 35.77
N ALA A 400 -7.45 -27.63 35.03
CA ALA A 400 -7.41 -26.26 35.52
C ALA A 400 -8.75 -25.55 35.33
N LYS A 401 -9.24 -24.89 36.39
CA LYS A 401 -10.43 -24.04 36.37
C LYS A 401 -10.08 -22.62 36.84
N PRO A 402 -10.59 -21.56 36.19
CA PRO A 402 -11.39 -21.57 34.96
C PRO A 402 -10.58 -22.09 33.76
N LEU A 403 -11.20 -22.85 32.86
CA LEU A 403 -10.59 -23.29 31.60
C LEU A 403 -10.79 -22.23 30.53
N LEU A 404 -9.71 -21.72 29.98
CA LEU A 404 -9.75 -20.65 28.99
C LEU A 404 -9.27 -21.17 27.64
N LEU A 405 -10.06 -20.93 26.60
CA LEU A 405 -9.74 -21.37 25.26
C LEU A 405 -9.34 -20.17 24.40
N VAL A 406 -8.21 -20.25 23.72
CA VAL A 406 -7.75 -19.23 22.78
C VAL A 406 -7.80 -19.79 21.37
N PHE A 407 -8.68 -19.26 20.53
CA PHE A 407 -8.59 -19.45 19.09
C PHE A 407 -7.54 -18.48 18.56
N ILE A 408 -6.46 -19.02 17.99
CA ILE A 408 -5.27 -18.25 17.63
C ILE A 408 -4.96 -18.40 16.15
N ASP A 409 -4.80 -17.29 15.44
CA ASP A 409 -4.50 -17.31 14.01
C ASP A 409 -3.10 -17.86 13.72
N ASP A 410 -2.96 -18.56 12.59
CA ASP A 410 -1.72 -19.18 12.15
C ASP A 410 -0.67 -18.18 11.62
N TRP A 411 -1.06 -16.95 11.30
CA TRP A 411 -0.23 -15.98 10.58
C TRP A 411 0.54 -15.02 11.47
N ALA A 412 -0.02 -14.56 12.59
CA ALA A 412 0.67 -13.63 13.49
C ALA A 412 0.51 -14.00 14.95
N ALA A 413 -0.71 -14.19 15.47
CA ALA A 413 -0.89 -14.36 16.90
C ALA A 413 -0.18 -15.63 17.41
N TYR A 414 -0.20 -16.73 16.65
CA TYR A 414 0.55 -17.92 17.02
C TYR A 414 2.06 -17.65 17.09
N HIS A 415 2.61 -16.93 16.11
CA HIS A 415 4.02 -16.52 16.14
C HIS A 415 4.36 -15.59 17.31
N VAL A 416 3.44 -14.69 17.69
CA VAL A 416 3.62 -13.84 18.88
C VAL A 416 3.65 -14.69 20.14
N SER A 417 2.80 -15.72 20.22
CA SER A 417 2.78 -16.65 21.35
C SER A 417 4.05 -17.48 21.44
N ASP A 418 4.57 -17.95 20.30
CA ASP A 418 5.83 -18.68 20.22
C ASP A 418 7.02 -17.77 20.59
N PHE A 419 7.01 -16.52 20.10
CA PHE A 419 8.00 -15.52 20.46
C PHE A 419 7.94 -15.17 21.96
N ALA A 420 6.75 -15.14 22.57
CA ALA A 420 6.61 -14.99 24.02
C ALA A 420 7.28 -16.16 24.78
N GLY A 421 7.10 -17.39 24.30
CA GLY A 421 7.79 -18.57 24.81
C GLY A 421 9.32 -18.47 24.68
N LEU A 422 9.83 -18.08 23.51
CA LEU A 422 11.28 -17.88 23.28
C LEU A 422 11.87 -16.81 24.20
N ASN A 423 11.11 -15.76 24.50
CA ASN A 423 11.51 -14.70 25.43
C ASN A 423 11.25 -15.05 26.91
N ARG A 424 10.85 -16.30 27.21
CA ARG A 424 10.54 -16.80 28.56
C ARG A 424 9.49 -15.95 29.28
N LEU A 425 8.53 -15.42 28.54
CA LEU A 425 7.41 -14.67 29.09
C LEU A 425 6.33 -15.65 29.53
N SER A 426 6.04 -15.68 30.83
CA SER A 426 5.02 -16.58 31.38
C SER A 426 3.61 -16.03 31.20
N TYR A 427 2.68 -16.91 30.82
CA TYR A 427 1.24 -16.71 30.91
C TYR A 427 0.58 -17.95 31.55
N PRO A 428 -0.66 -17.84 32.08
CA PRO A 428 -1.26 -18.88 32.89
C PRO A 428 -1.47 -20.21 32.13
N PRO A 429 -1.23 -21.37 32.78
CA PRO A 429 -1.29 -22.69 32.14
C PRO A 429 -2.71 -23.18 31.85
N ASN A 430 -3.74 -22.49 32.35
CA ASN A 430 -5.15 -22.78 32.11
C ASN A 430 -5.68 -22.19 30.80
N LEU A 431 -4.80 -21.59 29.97
CA LEU A 431 -5.07 -21.13 28.62
C LEU A 431 -4.64 -22.21 27.60
N LEU A 432 -5.59 -22.77 26.86
CA LEU A 432 -5.34 -23.75 25.82
C LEU A 432 -5.56 -23.14 24.44
N PHE A 433 -4.66 -23.43 23.50
CA PHE A 433 -4.68 -22.83 22.17
C PHE A 433 -5.24 -23.81 21.14
N ILE A 434 -6.22 -23.35 20.35
CA ILE A 434 -6.67 -24.00 19.12
C ILE A 434 -6.28 -23.08 17.96
N ARG A 435 -5.42 -23.61 17.10
CA ARG A 435 -4.95 -22.90 15.90
C ARG A 435 -6.05 -22.87 14.85
N VAL A 436 -6.22 -21.74 14.20
CA VAL A 436 -7.15 -21.53 13.06
C VAL A 436 -6.46 -20.69 11.98
N PRO A 437 -6.85 -20.80 10.70
CA PRO A 437 -6.25 -19.99 9.64
C PRO A 437 -6.49 -18.49 9.85
N SER A 438 -7.67 -18.16 10.41
CA SER A 438 -8.04 -16.84 10.91
C SER A 438 -9.18 -16.99 11.91
N THR A 439 -9.30 -16.07 12.86
CA THR A 439 -10.40 -15.99 13.82
C THR A 439 -11.76 -15.79 13.16
N CYS A 440 -11.82 -15.26 11.93
CA CYS A 440 -13.09 -15.11 11.20
C CYS A 440 -13.74 -16.47 10.83
N ARG A 441 -12.97 -17.56 10.91
CA ARG A 441 -13.50 -18.93 10.85
C ARG A 441 -14.38 -19.27 12.06
N VAL A 442 -14.13 -18.64 13.21
CA VAL A 442 -14.79 -18.96 14.48
C VAL A 442 -16.07 -18.13 14.61
N HIS A 443 -17.20 -18.72 14.22
CA HIS A 443 -18.50 -18.07 14.31
C HIS A 443 -19.10 -18.12 15.72
N HIS A 444 -20.07 -17.24 15.99
CA HIS A 444 -20.73 -17.10 17.29
C HIS A 444 -21.29 -18.42 17.85
N ARG A 445 -21.90 -19.28 17.01
CA ARG A 445 -22.38 -20.61 17.46
C ARG A 445 -21.24 -21.49 18.00
N LEU A 446 -20.07 -21.50 17.37
CA LEU A 446 -18.91 -22.27 17.82
C LEU A 446 -18.32 -21.72 19.13
N ILE A 447 -18.32 -20.40 19.30
CA ILE A 447 -17.92 -19.75 20.57
C ILE A 447 -18.84 -20.20 21.71
N LEU A 448 -20.15 -20.09 21.52
CA LEU A 448 -21.15 -20.52 22.50
C LEU A 448 -21.07 -22.04 22.75
N LYS A 449 -20.82 -22.82 21.69
CA LYS A 449 -20.62 -24.26 21.78
C LYS A 449 -19.45 -24.59 22.69
N ALA A 450 -18.32 -23.91 22.53
CA ALA A 450 -17.15 -24.09 23.41
C ALA A 450 -17.49 -23.86 24.89
N LEU A 451 -18.22 -22.78 25.19
CA LEU A 451 -18.67 -22.48 26.55
C LEU A 451 -19.61 -23.56 27.11
N SER A 452 -20.54 -24.06 26.29
CA SER A 452 -21.43 -25.17 26.68
C SER A 452 -20.69 -26.48 26.96
N MET A 453 -19.50 -26.67 26.36
CA MET A 453 -18.73 -27.92 26.43
C MET A 453 -17.76 -28.01 27.60
N GLY A 454 -17.61 -26.96 28.43
CA GLY A 454 -16.72 -27.00 29.60
C GLY A 454 -15.68 -25.87 29.67
N VAL A 455 -15.64 -25.00 28.65
CA VAL A 455 -14.81 -23.78 28.62
C VAL A 455 -15.50 -22.67 29.43
N ASP A 456 -14.73 -21.86 30.14
CA ASP A 456 -15.22 -20.77 31.01
C ASP A 456 -15.03 -19.38 30.38
N GLY A 457 -14.07 -19.24 29.46
CA GLY A 457 -13.84 -18.03 28.68
C GLY A 457 -13.18 -18.35 27.35
N VAL A 458 -13.56 -17.60 26.30
CA VAL A 458 -13.04 -17.73 24.94
C VAL A 458 -12.31 -16.45 24.56
N PHE A 459 -11.08 -16.59 24.09
CA PHE A 459 -10.28 -15.51 23.54
C PHE A 459 -10.04 -15.77 22.06
N LEU A 460 -10.18 -14.76 21.23
CA LEU A 460 -9.81 -14.79 19.82
C LEU A 460 -8.60 -13.89 19.65
N ALA A 461 -7.52 -14.43 19.08
CA ALA A 461 -6.28 -13.71 18.84
C ALA A 461 -5.97 -13.78 17.35
N ASP A 462 -5.95 -12.63 16.69
CA ASP A 462 -5.66 -12.53 15.25
C ASP A 462 -4.59 -11.46 14.95
N THR A 463 -4.27 -11.29 13.69
CA THR A 463 -3.26 -10.36 13.21
C THR A 463 -3.76 -8.91 13.10
N GLU A 464 -2.89 -7.97 13.49
CA GLU A 464 -3.04 -6.52 13.26
C GLU A 464 -2.40 -6.13 11.91
N PHE A 465 -1.75 -7.07 11.22
CA PHE A 465 -0.89 -6.78 10.08
C PHE A 465 -1.69 -6.39 8.84
N ALA A 466 -1.56 -5.14 8.39
CA ALA A 466 -2.25 -4.61 7.20
C ALA A 466 -1.87 -5.26 5.85
N SER A 467 -0.95 -6.24 5.80
CA SER A 467 -0.48 -6.84 4.54
C SER A 467 -1.23 -8.09 4.09
N ALA A 468 -2.11 -8.69 4.90
CA ALA A 468 -3.10 -9.62 4.35
C ALA A 468 -4.35 -8.77 4.02
N PRO A 469 -4.68 -8.64 2.73
CA PRO A 469 -5.51 -7.58 2.14
C PRO A 469 -6.99 -7.68 2.53
N TYR A 470 -7.33 -8.76 3.24
CA TYR A 470 -8.65 -9.15 3.63
C TYR A 470 -8.82 -9.08 5.14
N ILE A 471 -7.80 -8.70 5.92
CA ILE A 471 -7.87 -8.73 7.38
C ILE A 471 -8.94 -7.77 7.86
N ASP A 472 -9.00 -6.51 7.42
CA ASP A 472 -10.00 -5.60 7.97
C ASP A 472 -11.43 -6.01 7.63
N GLU A 473 -11.70 -6.51 6.42
CA GLU A 473 -13.00 -7.09 6.06
C GLU A 473 -13.29 -8.42 6.78
N SER A 474 -12.30 -9.29 6.94
CA SER A 474 -12.47 -10.56 7.66
C SER A 474 -12.65 -10.32 9.16
N MET A 475 -11.95 -9.33 9.73
CA MET A 475 -12.04 -8.99 11.14
C MET A 475 -13.39 -8.37 11.46
N LYS A 476 -14.06 -7.69 10.51
CA LYS A 476 -15.47 -7.31 10.68
C LYS A 476 -16.35 -8.54 10.92
N GLU A 477 -16.07 -9.67 10.29
CA GLU A 477 -16.80 -10.92 10.55
C GLU A 477 -16.45 -11.51 11.92
N THR A 478 -15.19 -11.43 12.37
CA THR A 478 -14.81 -11.78 13.75
C THR A 478 -15.53 -10.88 14.77
N ASP A 479 -15.54 -9.57 14.58
CA ASP A 479 -16.22 -8.60 15.45
C ASP A 479 -17.73 -8.87 15.50
N LYS A 480 -18.36 -9.16 14.36
CA LYS A 480 -19.77 -9.59 14.31
C LYS A 480 -20.00 -10.88 15.09
N ALA A 481 -19.13 -11.88 14.94
CA ALA A 481 -19.25 -13.15 15.65
C ALA A 481 -19.11 -12.96 17.16
N VAL A 482 -18.13 -12.17 17.60
CA VAL A 482 -17.92 -11.83 19.02
C VAL A 482 -19.09 -11.02 19.57
N GLY A 483 -19.57 -10.03 18.83
CA GLY A 483 -20.75 -9.23 19.19
C GLY A 483 -21.99 -10.10 19.39
N LYS A 484 -22.32 -10.95 18.42
CA LYS A 484 -23.44 -11.91 18.54
C LYS A 484 -23.29 -12.86 19.72
N ALA A 485 -22.09 -13.35 20.00
CA ALA A 485 -21.84 -14.21 21.16
C ALA A 485 -22.03 -13.46 22.49
N ARG A 486 -21.53 -12.22 22.58
CA ARG A 486 -21.71 -11.35 23.75
C ARG A 486 -23.17 -11.00 24.00
N GLU A 487 -23.92 -10.67 22.95
CA GLU A 487 -25.37 -10.43 23.03
C GLU A 487 -26.14 -11.67 23.51
N ALA A 488 -25.77 -12.85 23.01
CA ALA A 488 -26.37 -14.10 23.46
C ALA A 488 -26.09 -14.35 24.95
N LEU A 489 -24.85 -14.16 25.41
CA LEU A 489 -24.50 -14.31 26.82
C LEU A 489 -25.26 -13.32 27.71
N ALA A 490 -25.37 -12.05 27.29
CA ALA A 490 -26.13 -11.04 28.01
C ALA A 490 -27.61 -11.42 28.16
N LYS A 491 -28.24 -11.93 27.09
CA LYS A 491 -29.63 -12.43 27.12
C LYS A 491 -29.83 -13.61 28.08
N LEU A 492 -28.78 -14.41 28.28
CA LEU A 492 -28.77 -15.53 29.22
C LEU A 492 -28.39 -15.13 30.65
N GLY A 493 -28.13 -13.84 30.91
CA GLY A 493 -27.69 -13.33 32.21
C GLY A 493 -26.24 -13.66 32.55
N LEU A 494 -25.42 -14.00 31.55
CA LEU A 494 -24.02 -14.36 31.69
C LEU A 494 -23.10 -13.20 31.32
N ASP A 495 -21.91 -13.15 31.94
CA ASP A 495 -20.90 -12.12 31.70
C ASP A 495 -20.44 -12.10 30.23
N PRO A 496 -20.70 -11.02 29.46
CA PRO A 496 -20.27 -10.92 28.05
C PRO A 496 -18.74 -10.87 27.90
N GLU A 497 -18.00 -10.41 28.92
CA GLU A 497 -16.53 -10.32 28.86
C GLU A 497 -15.85 -11.70 28.83
N ARG A 498 -16.61 -12.79 28.98
CA ARG A 498 -16.16 -14.16 28.73
C ARG A 498 -15.68 -14.38 27.30
N VAL A 499 -16.07 -13.52 26.36
CA VAL A 499 -15.58 -13.54 24.98
C VAL A 499 -14.78 -12.27 24.72
N THR A 500 -13.51 -12.41 24.38
CA THR A 500 -12.62 -11.28 24.07
C THR A 500 -11.93 -11.51 22.73
N PHE A 501 -11.74 -10.44 21.95
CA PHE A 501 -10.98 -10.47 20.71
C PHE A 501 -9.95 -9.35 20.69
N LEU A 502 -8.70 -9.68 20.39
CA LEU A 502 -7.62 -8.71 20.22
C LEU A 502 -6.69 -9.08 19.07
N ARG A 503 -6.09 -8.05 18.47
CA ARG A 503 -5.18 -8.15 17.34
C ARG A 503 -3.72 -7.93 17.78
N TYR A 504 -2.79 -8.59 17.11
CA TYR A 504 -1.35 -8.53 17.41
C TYR A 504 -0.47 -8.41 16.16
N VAL A 505 0.70 -7.79 16.29
CA VAL A 505 1.81 -7.95 15.33
C VAL A 505 2.90 -8.85 15.92
N SER A 506 3.66 -9.54 15.07
CA SER A 506 4.68 -10.55 15.44
C SER A 506 5.69 -10.10 16.51
N THR A 507 5.97 -8.80 16.63
CA THR A 507 6.92 -8.22 17.59
C THR A 507 6.33 -7.94 18.98
N GLN A 508 5.03 -8.14 19.19
CA GLN A 508 4.31 -7.74 20.41
C GLN A 508 4.22 -8.83 21.49
N ALA A 509 5.23 -9.70 21.62
CA ALA A 509 5.25 -10.77 22.64
C ALA A 509 4.98 -10.28 24.09
N PRO A 510 5.57 -9.15 24.55
CA PRO A 510 5.26 -8.62 25.89
C PRO A 510 3.79 -8.24 26.07
N ARG A 511 3.18 -7.60 25.04
CA ARG A 511 1.76 -7.22 25.05
C ARG A 511 0.89 -8.48 25.09
N PHE A 512 1.20 -9.49 24.29
CA PHE A 512 0.47 -10.76 24.27
C PHE A 512 0.46 -11.44 25.63
N ALA A 513 1.63 -11.67 26.23
CA ALA A 513 1.74 -12.32 27.55
C ALA A 513 1.05 -11.52 28.67
N MET A 514 1.10 -10.18 28.61
CA MET A 514 0.35 -9.33 29.53
C MET A 514 -1.16 -9.49 29.35
N THR A 515 -1.66 -9.45 28.11
CA THR A 515 -3.09 -9.58 27.83
C THR A 515 -3.62 -10.95 28.24
N MET A 516 -2.90 -12.03 27.96
CA MET A 516 -3.27 -13.38 28.39
C MET A 516 -3.42 -13.48 29.92
N ARG A 517 -2.49 -12.87 30.67
CA ARG A 517 -2.59 -12.77 32.14
C ARG A 517 -3.82 -11.98 32.57
N LYS A 518 -4.05 -10.81 31.99
CA LYS A 518 -5.23 -9.98 32.31
C LYS A 518 -6.54 -10.70 32.04
N PHE A 519 -6.64 -11.43 30.93
CA PHE A 519 -7.82 -12.22 30.60
C PHE A 519 -8.04 -13.37 31.58
N ALA A 520 -6.96 -14.06 31.98
CA ALA A 520 -7.07 -15.10 32.99
C ALA A 520 -7.46 -14.56 34.38
N GLU A 521 -6.94 -13.39 34.75
CA GLU A 521 -7.30 -12.70 35.98
C GLU A 521 -8.77 -12.25 35.98
N SER A 522 -9.28 -11.74 34.86
CA SER A 522 -10.68 -11.30 34.75
C SER A 522 -11.69 -12.46 34.84
N MET A 523 -11.23 -13.69 34.57
CA MET A 523 -12.01 -14.93 34.68
C MET A 523 -11.82 -15.66 36.01
N LYS A 524 -10.91 -15.20 36.88
CA LYS A 524 -10.62 -15.87 38.16
C LYS A 524 -11.88 -15.94 39.02
N GLY A 525 -12.25 -17.16 39.43
CA GLY A 525 -13.47 -17.42 40.22
C GLY A 525 -14.78 -17.37 39.43
N LYS A 526 -14.75 -17.16 38.11
CA LYS A 526 -15.93 -17.10 37.23
C LYS A 526 -16.17 -18.40 36.46
N THR A 527 -15.99 -19.56 37.05
CA THR A 527 -16.31 -20.84 36.39
C THR A 527 -17.80 -20.92 36.08
N LEU A 528 -18.17 -21.33 34.87
CA LEU A 528 -19.58 -21.53 34.50
C LEU A 528 -20.14 -22.77 35.21
N SER A 529 -21.32 -22.61 35.81
CA SER A 529 -22.07 -23.72 36.42
C SER A 529 -22.64 -24.65 35.34
N ASP A 530 -23.01 -25.88 35.72
CA ASP A 530 -23.65 -26.80 34.79
C ASP A 530 -25.00 -26.26 34.29
N GLU A 531 -25.75 -25.55 35.14
CA GLU A 531 -26.99 -24.86 34.75
C GLU A 531 -26.74 -23.82 33.66
N ASP A 532 -25.69 -23.00 33.78
CA ASP A 532 -25.34 -22.01 32.77
C ASP A 532 -24.96 -22.67 31.44
N ARG A 533 -24.26 -23.82 31.49
CA ARG A 533 -23.91 -24.58 30.28
C ARG A 533 -25.14 -25.17 29.60
N VAL A 534 -26.12 -25.65 30.36
CA VAL A 534 -27.40 -26.12 29.83
C VAL A 534 -28.16 -24.97 29.16
N LYS A 535 -28.24 -23.80 29.79
CA LYS A 535 -28.87 -22.60 29.19
C LYS A 535 -28.25 -22.24 27.84
N ILE A 536 -26.92 -22.25 27.74
CA ILE A 536 -26.22 -21.99 26.47
C ILE A 536 -26.55 -23.07 25.43
N LYS A 537 -26.60 -24.34 25.84
CA LYS A 537 -26.92 -25.47 24.94
C LYS A 537 -28.36 -25.40 24.41
N GLU A 538 -29.32 -25.05 25.25
CA GLU A 538 -30.72 -24.84 24.86
C GLU A 538 -30.86 -23.65 23.90
N PHE A 539 -30.18 -22.54 24.20
CA PHE A 539 -30.13 -21.39 23.30
C PHE A 539 -29.59 -21.77 21.91
N LEU A 540 -28.54 -22.60 21.84
CA LEU A 540 -28.00 -23.11 20.57
C LEU A 540 -28.94 -24.05 19.82
N GLY A 541 -29.79 -24.81 20.53
CA GLY A 541 -30.77 -25.72 19.91
C GLY A 541 -32.01 -25.02 19.35
N GLY A 542 -32.30 -23.81 19.82
CA GLY A 542 -33.37 -22.95 19.31
C GLY A 542 -32.98 -22.04 18.14
N ILE A 543 -31.70 -22.05 17.73
CA ILE A 543 -31.15 -21.31 16.58
C ILE A 543 -30.75 -22.32 15.51
#